data_AF-A0AAX6MZU7-F1
#
_entry.id   AF-A0AAX6MZU7-F1
#
_cell.length_a   1.000
_cell.length_b   1.000
_cell.length_c   1.000
_cell.angle_alpha   90.00
_cell.angle_beta   90.00
_cell.angle_gamma   90.00
#
_symmetry.space_group_name_H-M   'P 1'
#
loop_
_entity.id
_entity.type
_entity.pdbx_description
1 polymer ?
#
loop_
_entity_poly.entity_id
_entity_poly.type
_entity_poly.pdbx_seq_one_letter_code
_entity_poly.pdbx_strand_id
1 'polypeptide(L)'
;MRSATVLTLMATLAYATPPMSFNCADDMQDVCDNMCWGAYCTQPAFGSTLEYDNYGGTGSRTSDVGKRRTNSAGCTPRPNRCSSVSGKNCDEYPFASTSDADKGGQVNKCVVSGHNSRQGNIIKNYVSSTCNNQRCSFIVGFGNPGAQGVKYCNAYSDPYNQCIPDGSIFKNGKADVRPPQAAPQRRRRVGNSTVALPGGLYLLKSGMRVSFGEDLDIGTKTKRAEPRNATLARRAEDGLEDEDVHWDFHDDEIAARLD
;
A
#
# COMPACT_ATOMS: atom_id res chain seq x y z
N MET A 1 -27.18 47.15 -13.71
CA MET A 1 -26.47 45.86 -13.90
C MET A 1 -26.09 45.34 -12.52
N ARG A 2 -26.69 44.23 -12.07
CA ARG A 2 -26.40 43.65 -10.75
C ARG A 2 -25.29 42.61 -10.94
N SER A 3 -24.11 42.89 -10.39
CA SER A 3 -23.01 41.92 -10.33
C SER A 3 -23.42 40.75 -9.45
N ALA A 4 -23.50 39.56 -10.04
CA ALA A 4 -23.60 38.31 -9.31
C ALA A 4 -22.18 37.88 -8.94
N THR A 5 -21.82 38.00 -7.67
CA THR A 5 -20.60 37.41 -7.13
C THR A 5 -20.81 35.89 -7.10
N VAL A 6 -20.12 35.18 -7.98
CA VAL A 6 -20.08 33.72 -7.97
C VAL A 6 -19.14 33.30 -6.84
N LEU A 7 -19.71 32.80 -5.73
CA LEU A 7 -18.96 32.08 -4.71
C LEU A 7 -18.64 30.68 -5.27
N THR A 8 -17.42 30.47 -5.71
CA THR A 8 -16.90 29.13 -5.98
C THR A 8 -16.64 28.44 -4.65
N LEU A 9 -17.56 27.57 -4.21
CA LEU A 9 -17.26 26.60 -3.17
C LEU A 9 -16.21 25.62 -3.72
N MET A 10 -14.95 25.80 -3.32
CA MET A 10 -13.95 24.75 -3.41
C MET A 10 -14.37 23.65 -2.42
N ALA A 11 -15.06 22.62 -2.91
CA ALA A 11 -15.30 21.43 -2.13
C ALA A 11 -13.96 20.69 -1.98
N THR A 12 -13.26 20.93 -0.87
CA THR A 12 -12.14 20.08 -0.48
C THR A 12 -12.69 18.68 -0.27
N LEU A 13 -12.24 17.72 -1.08
CA LEU A 13 -12.46 16.30 -0.83
C LEU A 13 -11.73 15.94 0.47
N ALA A 14 -12.43 16.12 1.59
CA ALA A 14 -11.95 15.65 2.87
C ALA A 14 -12.02 14.12 2.85
N TYR A 15 -10.87 13.46 2.72
CA TYR A 15 -10.77 12.03 2.93
C TYR A 15 -11.28 11.70 4.34
N ALA A 16 -12.18 10.72 4.45
CA ALA A 16 -12.83 10.36 5.71
C ALA A 16 -11.82 9.88 6.77
N THR A 17 -10.63 9.41 6.35
CA THR A 17 -9.50 9.12 7.24
C THR A 17 -8.19 9.67 6.67
N PRO A 18 -7.25 10.14 7.52
CA PRO A 18 -5.91 10.56 7.11
C PRO A 18 -5.13 9.43 6.40
N PRO A 19 -4.48 9.64 5.25
CA PRO A 19 -3.66 8.61 4.61
C PRO A 19 -2.62 7.98 5.53
N MET A 20 -2.45 6.66 5.45
CA MET A 20 -1.44 5.89 6.19
C MET A 20 -0.20 5.70 5.33
N SER A 21 0.98 6.12 5.80
CA SER A 21 2.23 5.97 5.04
C SER A 21 3.16 4.93 5.66
N PHE A 22 3.59 3.96 4.84
CA PHE A 22 4.68 3.04 5.19
C PHE A 22 6.02 3.63 4.77
N ASN A 23 7.03 3.64 5.65
CA ASN A 23 8.38 4.01 5.26
C ASN A 23 9.08 2.82 4.59
N CYS A 24 9.16 2.81 3.26
CA CYS A 24 9.74 1.70 2.50
C CYS A 24 11.27 1.62 2.62
N ALA A 25 11.93 2.68 3.09
CA ALA A 25 13.38 2.69 3.32
C ALA A 25 13.81 2.03 4.63
N ASP A 26 12.86 1.71 5.50
CA ASP A 26 13.09 1.22 6.86
C ASP A 26 12.72 -0.26 6.90
N ASP A 27 13.58 -1.09 6.27
CA ASP A 27 13.51 -2.56 6.21
C ASP A 27 12.10 -3.09 5.92
N MET A 28 11.49 -2.51 4.90
CA MET A 28 10.15 -2.81 4.42
C MET A 28 10.11 -2.90 2.89
N GLN A 29 11.26 -2.97 2.22
CA GLN A 29 11.36 -2.86 0.76
C GLN A 29 10.58 -3.99 0.08
N ASP A 30 10.71 -5.24 0.53
CA ASP A 30 10.05 -6.39 -0.07
C ASP A 30 8.53 -6.40 0.14
N VAL A 31 8.04 -5.91 1.28
CA VAL A 31 6.62 -5.67 1.55
C VAL A 31 6.09 -4.52 0.69
N CYS A 32 6.81 -3.39 0.65
CA CYS A 32 6.44 -2.26 -0.20
C CYS A 32 6.41 -2.65 -1.68
N ASP A 33 7.35 -3.45 -2.17
CA ASP A 33 7.32 -3.99 -3.53
C ASP A 33 6.00 -4.71 -3.82
N ASN A 34 5.55 -5.58 -2.91
CA ASN A 34 4.31 -6.33 -3.08
C ASN A 34 3.09 -5.40 -3.10
N MET A 35 3.02 -4.46 -2.15
CA MET A 35 1.94 -3.48 -2.07
C MET A 35 1.91 -2.57 -3.32
N CYS A 36 3.04 -2.01 -3.71
CA CYS A 36 3.16 -1.13 -4.88
C CYS A 36 2.85 -1.85 -6.19
N TRP A 37 3.27 -3.11 -6.33
CA TRP A 37 2.88 -3.92 -7.48
C TRP A 37 1.37 -4.20 -7.50
N GLY A 38 0.79 -4.56 -6.36
CA GLY A 38 -0.66 -4.78 -6.25
C GLY A 38 -1.48 -3.51 -6.50
N ALA A 39 -0.98 -2.36 -6.05
CA ALA A 39 -1.62 -1.07 -6.21
C ALA A 39 -1.56 -0.56 -7.67
N TYR A 40 -0.42 -0.72 -8.35
CA TYR A 40 -0.15 -0.01 -9.61
C TYR A 40 0.14 -0.90 -10.82
N CYS A 41 0.67 -2.11 -10.62
CA CYS A 41 1.28 -2.91 -11.68
C CYS A 41 0.45 -4.10 -12.15
N THR A 42 -0.16 -4.82 -11.21
CA THR A 42 -1.00 -5.98 -11.52
C THR A 42 -2.21 -5.56 -12.36
N GLN A 43 -2.80 -6.52 -13.09
CA GLN A 43 -3.97 -6.27 -13.93
C GLN A 43 -5.12 -7.23 -13.58
N PRO A 44 -6.32 -6.71 -13.24
CA PRO A 44 -6.60 -5.31 -12.91
C PRO A 44 -5.82 -4.87 -11.67
N ALA A 45 -5.41 -3.60 -11.62
CA ALA A 45 -4.75 -3.00 -10.45
C ALA A 45 -5.78 -2.74 -9.34
N PHE A 46 -5.37 -2.88 -8.08
CA PHE A 46 -6.27 -2.69 -6.94
C PHE A 46 -6.37 -1.23 -6.47
N GLY A 47 -5.40 -0.39 -6.85
CA GLY A 47 -5.27 0.97 -6.31
C GLY A 47 -4.67 0.99 -4.90
N SER A 48 -4.41 2.19 -4.38
CA SER A 48 -3.87 2.41 -3.02
C SER A 48 -4.94 2.78 -1.98
N THR A 49 -6.18 3.01 -2.42
CA THR A 49 -7.32 3.29 -1.53
C THR A 49 -7.99 1.97 -1.17
N LEU A 50 -8.06 1.65 0.12
CA LEU A 50 -8.56 0.37 0.61
C LEU A 50 -9.71 0.57 1.60
N GLU A 51 -10.64 -0.39 1.58
CA GLU A 51 -11.83 -0.40 2.44
C GLU A 51 -11.65 -1.41 3.57
N TYR A 52 -11.20 -0.95 4.74
CA TYR A 52 -11.10 -1.79 5.94
C TYR A 52 -12.49 -2.22 6.38
N ASP A 53 -12.67 -3.53 6.54
CA ASP A 53 -13.93 -4.10 7.01
C ASP A 53 -13.74 -5.15 8.11
N ASN A 54 -12.53 -5.30 8.64
CA ASN A 54 -12.20 -6.23 9.71
C ASN A 54 -12.65 -7.68 9.43
N TYR A 55 -12.25 -8.21 8.27
CA TYR A 55 -12.60 -9.55 7.81
C TYR A 55 -14.11 -9.74 7.69
N GLY A 56 -14.80 -8.82 7.01
CA GLY A 56 -16.26 -8.82 6.87
C GLY A 56 -17.01 -8.49 8.16
N GLY A 57 -16.34 -7.87 9.13
CA GLY A 57 -16.87 -7.49 10.45
C GLY A 57 -16.69 -8.57 11.52
N THR A 58 -15.98 -9.66 11.21
CA THR A 58 -15.82 -10.79 12.12
C THR A 58 -14.71 -10.60 13.15
N GLY A 59 -13.80 -9.65 12.93
CA GLY A 59 -12.66 -9.44 13.82
C GLY A 59 -11.56 -10.49 13.74
N SER A 60 -11.70 -11.48 12.83
CA SER A 60 -10.82 -12.64 12.82
C SER A 60 -10.36 -13.05 11.43
N ARG A 61 -9.04 -13.16 11.27
CA ARG A 61 -8.39 -13.76 10.09
C ARG A 61 -8.78 -15.23 9.90
N THR A 62 -9.16 -15.95 10.97
CA THR A 62 -9.53 -17.37 10.91
C THR A 62 -11.03 -17.59 10.67
N SER A 63 -11.82 -16.51 10.55
CA SER A 63 -13.20 -16.56 10.05
C SER A 63 -13.25 -17.10 8.62
N ASP A 64 -14.43 -17.48 8.15
CA ASP A 64 -14.61 -17.97 6.77
C ASP A 64 -14.24 -16.89 5.73
N VAL A 65 -14.53 -15.61 6.03
CA VAL A 65 -14.14 -14.48 5.18
C VAL A 65 -12.62 -14.32 5.16
N GLY A 66 -11.97 -14.32 6.33
CA GLY A 66 -10.52 -14.18 6.43
C GLY A 66 -9.76 -15.34 5.77
N LYS A 67 -10.25 -16.58 5.96
CA LYS A 67 -9.73 -17.77 5.29
C LYS A 67 -9.91 -17.69 3.78
N ARG A 68 -11.10 -17.31 3.28
CA ARG A 68 -11.37 -17.16 1.84
C ARG A 68 -10.42 -16.14 1.20
N ARG A 69 -10.25 -14.98 1.82
CA ARG A 69 -9.35 -13.91 1.32
C ARG A 69 -7.89 -14.34 1.33
N THR A 70 -7.43 -15.00 2.39
CA THR A 70 -6.05 -15.51 2.47
C THR A 70 -5.81 -16.66 1.47
N ASN A 71 -6.82 -17.52 1.27
CA ASN A 71 -6.78 -18.61 0.30
C ASN A 71 -6.69 -18.05 -1.13
N SER A 72 -7.49 -17.04 -1.46
CA SER A 72 -7.49 -16.45 -2.81
C SER A 72 -6.19 -15.71 -3.11
N ALA A 73 -5.53 -15.16 -2.10
CA ALA A 73 -4.17 -14.61 -2.22
C ALA A 73 -3.09 -15.68 -2.40
N GLY A 74 -3.39 -16.96 -2.15
CA GLY A 74 -2.42 -18.06 -2.22
C GLY A 74 -1.50 -18.18 -1.01
N CYS A 75 -1.85 -17.50 0.10
CA CYS A 75 -1.11 -17.59 1.36
C CYS A 75 -1.61 -18.73 2.27
N THR A 76 -2.73 -19.37 1.92
CA THR A 76 -3.24 -20.60 2.57
C THR A 76 -3.84 -21.57 1.54
N PRO A 77 -4.01 -22.87 1.89
CA PRO A 77 -3.53 -23.53 3.11
C PRO A 77 -1.99 -23.61 3.17
N ARG A 78 -1.45 -23.94 4.35
CA ARG A 78 -0.03 -24.28 4.50
C ARG A 78 0.16 -25.80 4.26
N PRO A 79 1.29 -26.23 3.66
CA PRO A 79 2.37 -25.40 3.13
C PRO A 79 1.94 -24.62 1.88
N ASN A 80 2.31 -23.35 1.85
CA ASN A 80 2.17 -22.46 0.69
C ASN A 80 3.55 -22.27 0.02
N ARG A 81 3.60 -21.51 -1.07
CA ARG A 81 4.84 -21.22 -1.83
C ARG A 81 5.99 -20.68 -0.95
N CYS A 82 5.67 -19.91 0.08
CA CYS A 82 6.66 -19.31 0.97
C CYS A 82 7.06 -20.21 2.13
N SER A 83 6.35 -21.34 2.35
CA SER A 83 6.61 -22.25 3.48
C SER A 83 7.94 -23.00 3.37
N SER A 84 8.52 -23.10 2.17
CA SER A 84 9.84 -23.68 1.92
C SER A 84 10.97 -22.65 1.92
N VAL A 85 10.64 -21.35 2.06
CA VAL A 85 11.63 -20.27 2.01
C VAL A 85 11.95 -19.84 3.45
N SER A 86 13.16 -20.18 3.91
CA SER A 86 13.59 -19.90 5.28
C SER A 86 13.47 -18.41 5.62
N GLY A 87 12.96 -18.10 6.82
CA GLY A 87 12.81 -16.74 7.32
C GLY A 87 11.77 -15.88 6.61
N LYS A 88 10.93 -16.48 5.74
CA LYS A 88 9.94 -15.73 4.96
C LYS A 88 8.49 -16.14 5.23
N ASN A 89 7.61 -15.15 5.11
CA ASN A 89 6.17 -15.29 5.16
C ASN A 89 5.54 -14.88 3.82
N CYS A 90 4.30 -15.32 3.61
CA CYS A 90 3.49 -14.88 2.48
C CYS A 90 2.79 -13.56 2.85
N ASP A 91 3.20 -12.47 2.21
CA ASP A 91 2.52 -11.18 2.25
C ASP A 91 1.51 -11.09 1.09
N GLU A 92 0.42 -10.37 1.29
CA GLU A 92 -0.71 -10.30 0.35
C GLU A 92 -1.19 -8.86 0.17
N TYR A 93 -1.49 -8.50 -1.08
CA TYR A 93 -2.14 -7.22 -1.40
C TYR A 93 -3.30 -7.41 -2.38
N PRO A 94 -4.50 -6.85 -2.12
CA PRO A 94 -4.88 -6.11 -0.91
C PRO A 94 -4.89 -6.96 0.37
N PHE A 95 -4.88 -6.30 1.52
CA PHE A 95 -4.84 -6.98 2.83
C PHE A 95 -6.11 -7.81 3.05
N ALA A 96 -6.00 -9.01 3.64
CA ALA A 96 -7.19 -9.83 3.94
C ALA A 96 -8.20 -9.16 4.91
N SER A 97 -7.78 -8.13 5.65
CA SER A 97 -8.64 -7.32 6.53
C SER A 97 -9.48 -6.28 5.79
N THR A 98 -9.32 -6.12 4.47
CA THR A 98 -10.08 -5.18 3.63
C THR A 98 -11.06 -5.91 2.72
N SER A 99 -12.16 -5.24 2.38
CA SER A 99 -13.17 -5.78 1.46
C SER A 99 -12.69 -5.88 0.02
N ASP A 100 -11.63 -5.16 -0.35
CA ASP A 100 -10.98 -5.26 -1.67
C ASP A 100 -10.47 -6.67 -1.99
N ALA A 101 -10.10 -7.42 -0.96
CA ALA A 101 -9.71 -8.82 -1.08
C ALA A 101 -10.88 -9.75 -1.49
N ASP A 102 -12.14 -9.30 -1.45
CA ASP A 102 -13.27 -10.08 -1.95
C ASP A 102 -13.31 -10.21 -3.47
N LYS A 103 -12.64 -9.29 -4.19
CA LYS A 103 -12.52 -9.31 -5.66
C LYS A 103 -11.74 -10.54 -6.16
N GLY A 104 -10.92 -11.15 -5.30
CA GLY A 104 -9.99 -12.21 -5.69
C GLY A 104 -8.84 -11.69 -6.56
N GLY A 105 -7.88 -12.56 -6.89
CA GLY A 105 -6.72 -12.21 -7.71
C GLY A 105 -5.73 -11.28 -7.01
N GLN A 106 -5.67 -11.32 -5.69
CA GLN A 106 -4.64 -10.63 -4.92
C GLN A 106 -3.25 -11.11 -5.34
N VAL A 107 -2.28 -10.23 -5.19
CA VAL A 107 -0.88 -10.57 -5.39
C VAL A 107 -0.26 -11.02 -4.07
N ASN A 108 0.71 -11.92 -4.14
CA ASN A 108 1.52 -12.32 -3.00
C ASN A 108 3.01 -12.32 -3.30
N LYS A 109 3.80 -12.10 -2.25
CA LYS A 109 5.27 -12.20 -2.27
C LYS A 109 5.76 -12.92 -1.03
N CYS A 110 6.83 -13.69 -1.19
CA CYS A 110 7.56 -14.22 -0.03
C CYS A 110 8.49 -13.12 0.49
N VAL A 111 8.10 -12.51 1.60
CA VAL A 111 8.79 -11.40 2.26
C VAL A 111 9.44 -11.89 3.55
N VAL A 112 10.43 -11.17 4.06
CA VAL A 112 11.03 -11.45 5.37
C VAL A 112 9.95 -11.43 6.46
N SER A 113 9.96 -12.43 7.34
CA SER A 113 8.92 -12.62 8.35
C SER A 113 8.75 -11.41 9.28
N GLY A 114 9.86 -10.78 9.69
CA GLY A 114 9.84 -9.57 10.51
C GLY A 114 9.16 -8.39 9.81
N HIS A 115 9.45 -8.17 8.52
CA HIS A 115 8.84 -7.11 7.73
C HIS A 115 7.32 -7.32 7.58
N ASN A 116 6.88 -8.58 7.39
CA ASN A 116 5.47 -8.92 7.31
C ASN A 116 4.72 -8.65 8.63
N SER A 117 5.32 -9.04 9.76
CA SER A 117 4.78 -8.77 11.09
C SER A 117 4.69 -7.26 11.35
N ARG A 118 5.72 -6.52 10.93
CA ARG A 118 5.76 -5.05 11.00
C ARG A 118 4.63 -4.41 10.19
N GLN A 119 4.39 -4.85 8.95
CA GLN A 119 3.23 -4.40 8.15
C GLN A 119 1.91 -4.61 8.90
N GLY A 120 1.70 -5.81 9.44
CA GLY A 120 0.50 -6.17 10.19
C GLY A 120 0.30 -5.28 11.43
N ASN A 121 1.36 -5.00 12.18
CA ASN A 121 1.31 -4.13 13.37
C ASN A 121 1.00 -2.68 13.01
N ILE A 122 1.60 -2.16 11.94
CA ILE A 122 1.30 -0.83 11.40
C ILE A 122 -0.18 -0.73 11.05
N ILE A 123 -0.72 -1.67 10.26
CA ILE A 123 -2.14 -1.68 9.87
C ILE A 123 -3.04 -1.74 11.10
N LYS A 124 -2.77 -2.66 12.03
CA LYS A 124 -3.55 -2.84 13.27
C LYS A 124 -3.60 -1.56 14.10
N ASN A 125 -2.47 -0.91 14.31
CA ASN A 125 -2.40 0.32 15.09
C ASN A 125 -3.09 1.49 14.37
N TYR A 126 -3.01 1.54 13.03
CA TYR A 126 -3.70 2.56 12.24
C TYR A 126 -5.21 2.42 12.37
N VAL A 127 -5.76 1.22 12.11
CA VAL A 127 -7.22 1.01 12.17
C VAL A 127 -7.75 1.17 13.59
N SER A 128 -6.97 0.83 14.61
CA SER A 128 -7.37 1.05 16.01
C SER A 128 -7.42 2.54 16.36
N SER A 129 -6.41 3.32 15.97
CA SER A 129 -6.30 4.74 16.35
C SER A 129 -7.11 5.68 15.46
N THR A 130 -7.28 5.34 14.19
CA THR A 130 -7.87 6.22 13.18
C THR A 130 -9.29 5.80 12.82
N CYS A 131 -9.55 4.49 12.77
CA CYS A 131 -10.87 3.97 12.42
C CYS A 131 -11.68 3.47 13.63
N ASN A 132 -11.15 3.56 14.86
CA ASN A 132 -11.78 3.01 16.07
C ASN A 132 -12.18 1.53 15.91
N ASN A 133 -11.38 0.77 15.14
CA ASN A 133 -11.68 -0.61 14.73
C ASN A 133 -13.01 -0.79 13.95
N GLN A 134 -13.63 0.30 13.48
CA GLN A 134 -14.82 0.30 12.63
C GLN A 134 -14.45 0.30 11.15
N ARG A 135 -15.44 0.03 10.28
CA ARG A 135 -15.26 0.14 8.83
C ARG A 135 -14.81 1.54 8.44
N CYS A 136 -13.81 1.63 7.57
CA CYS A 136 -13.29 2.90 7.07
C CYS A 136 -12.59 2.74 5.73
N SER A 137 -12.58 3.81 4.94
CA SER A 137 -11.76 3.94 3.73
C SER A 137 -10.49 4.70 4.07
N PHE A 138 -9.34 4.23 3.61
CA PHE A 138 -8.04 4.88 3.84
C PHE A 138 -7.11 4.72 2.63
N ILE A 139 -6.23 5.70 2.44
CA ILE A 139 -5.19 5.66 1.41
C ILE A 139 -3.91 5.10 2.00
N VAL A 140 -3.29 4.16 1.29
CA VAL A 140 -1.94 3.69 1.55
C VAL A 140 -0.94 4.56 0.79
N GLY A 141 -0.05 5.23 1.51
CA GLY A 141 1.10 5.96 1.00
C GLY A 141 2.39 5.15 1.10
N PHE A 142 3.26 5.32 0.11
CA PHE A 142 4.56 4.65 0.06
C PHE A 142 5.68 5.67 0.24
N GLY A 143 6.22 5.69 1.46
CA GLY A 143 7.30 6.58 1.89
C GLY A 143 8.65 6.14 1.34
N ASN A 144 9.46 7.11 0.95
CA ASN A 144 10.75 6.97 0.29
C ASN A 144 10.70 5.98 -0.90
N PRO A 145 9.82 6.21 -1.90
CA PRO A 145 9.55 5.24 -2.97
C PRO A 145 10.74 5.02 -3.93
N GLY A 146 11.78 5.85 -3.84
CA GLY A 146 13.06 5.69 -4.55
C GLY A 146 14.23 5.25 -3.68
N ALA A 147 13.99 4.76 -2.46
CA ALA A 147 15.05 4.23 -1.61
C ALA A 147 15.68 2.97 -2.22
N GLN A 148 16.93 2.69 -1.85
CA GLN A 148 17.66 1.52 -2.33
C GLN A 148 16.88 0.24 -1.99
N GLY A 149 16.71 -0.63 -2.99
CA GLY A 149 16.00 -1.91 -2.84
C GLY A 149 14.49 -1.83 -3.01
N VAL A 150 13.88 -0.64 -2.96
CA VAL A 150 12.45 -0.45 -3.25
C VAL A 150 12.21 -0.46 -4.76
N LYS A 151 11.29 -1.31 -5.19
CA LYS A 151 10.84 -1.47 -6.57
C LYS A 151 9.36 -1.11 -6.66
N TYR A 152 8.93 -0.70 -7.85
CA TYR A 152 7.53 -0.47 -8.21
C TYR A 152 6.81 0.68 -7.49
N CYS A 153 7.29 1.22 -6.38
CA CYS A 153 6.60 2.32 -5.68
C CYS A 153 6.66 3.66 -6.41
N ASN A 154 7.56 3.82 -7.39
CA ASN A 154 7.55 4.90 -8.37
C ASN A 154 6.63 4.62 -9.57
N ALA A 155 6.02 3.43 -9.65
CA ALA A 155 5.13 3.09 -10.73
C ALA A 155 3.80 3.84 -10.68
N TYR A 156 3.48 4.54 -9.58
CA TYR A 156 2.32 5.43 -9.50
C TYR A 156 2.33 6.47 -10.65
N SER A 157 3.50 7.01 -11.04
CA SER A 157 3.61 8.06 -12.07
C SER A 157 3.78 7.51 -13.49
N ASP A 158 4.41 6.35 -13.64
CA ASP A 158 4.60 5.69 -14.93
C ASP A 158 4.56 4.17 -14.79
N PRO A 159 3.36 3.57 -14.66
CA PRO A 159 3.27 2.13 -14.50
C PRO A 159 3.94 1.39 -15.64
N TYR A 160 3.86 1.91 -16.87
CA TYR A 160 4.33 1.21 -18.06
C TYR A 160 5.82 0.91 -18.03
N ASN A 161 6.62 1.90 -17.66
CA ASN A 161 8.06 1.74 -17.66
C ASN A 161 8.61 1.29 -16.30
N GLN A 162 7.83 1.41 -15.23
CA GLN A 162 8.27 1.09 -13.87
C GLN A 162 7.80 -0.29 -13.38
N CYS A 163 6.74 -0.86 -13.96
CA CYS A 163 6.24 -2.20 -13.61
C CYS A 163 6.95 -3.31 -14.41
N ILE A 164 8.27 -3.43 -14.24
CA ILE A 164 9.07 -4.46 -14.91
C ILE A 164 9.09 -5.72 -14.02
N PRO A 165 8.42 -6.83 -14.39
CA PRO A 165 8.32 -8.00 -13.52
C PRO A 165 9.69 -8.64 -13.28
N ASP A 166 10.02 -8.87 -12.02
CA ASP A 166 11.21 -9.64 -11.61
C ASP A 166 10.91 -11.10 -11.25
N GLY A 167 9.64 -11.52 -11.41
CA GLY A 167 9.17 -12.88 -11.11
C GLY A 167 9.02 -13.19 -9.63
N SER A 168 9.24 -12.23 -8.71
CA SER A 168 9.12 -12.46 -7.26
C SER A 168 7.68 -12.41 -6.73
N ILE A 169 6.80 -11.71 -7.45
CA ILE A 169 5.40 -11.47 -7.10
C ILE A 169 4.51 -12.42 -7.88
N PHE A 170 3.53 -13.03 -7.21
CA PHE A 170 2.67 -14.07 -7.75
C PHE A 170 1.21 -13.67 -7.68
N LYS A 171 0.42 -14.10 -8.66
CA LYS A 171 -1.04 -13.96 -8.72
C LYS A 171 -1.62 -15.25 -9.25
N ASN A 172 -2.63 -15.80 -8.57
CA ASN A 172 -3.28 -17.06 -8.98
C ASN A 172 -2.29 -18.21 -9.22
N GLY A 173 -1.30 -18.36 -8.32
CA GLY A 173 -0.34 -19.48 -8.35
C GLY A 173 0.79 -19.38 -9.36
N LYS A 174 0.87 -18.31 -10.16
CA LYS A 174 1.95 -18.06 -11.13
C LYS A 174 2.60 -16.70 -10.89
N ALA A 175 3.82 -16.52 -11.36
CA ALA A 175 4.44 -15.19 -11.37
C ALA A 175 3.50 -14.20 -12.06
N ASP A 176 3.21 -13.09 -11.39
CA ASP A 176 2.39 -12.05 -11.97
C ASP A 176 3.23 -11.31 -12.99
N VAL A 177 2.83 -11.44 -14.25
CA VAL A 177 3.45 -10.72 -15.35
C VAL A 177 2.42 -9.72 -15.83
N ARG A 178 2.85 -8.47 -15.95
CA ARG A 178 2.04 -7.51 -16.68
C ARG A 178 1.92 -7.99 -18.13
N PRO A 179 0.71 -8.13 -18.70
CA PRO A 179 0.59 -8.46 -20.11
C PRO A 179 1.37 -7.43 -20.94
N PRO A 180 2.19 -7.85 -21.92
CA PRO A 180 2.81 -6.91 -22.83
C PRO A 180 1.69 -6.13 -23.50
N GLN A 181 1.72 -4.81 -23.33
CA GLN A 181 0.85 -3.93 -24.09
C GLN A 181 1.26 -4.02 -25.55
N ALA A 182 0.27 -4.17 -26.45
CA ALA A 182 0.53 -4.01 -27.88
C ALA A 182 1.30 -2.70 -28.07
N ALA A 183 2.42 -2.75 -28.82
CA ALA A 183 3.36 -1.65 -29.00
C ALA A 183 2.62 -0.31 -29.14
N PRO A 184 3.14 0.79 -28.55
CA PRO A 184 2.48 2.08 -28.64
C PRO A 184 2.35 2.44 -30.12
N GLN A 185 1.16 2.27 -30.69
CA GLN A 185 0.87 2.83 -32.00
C GLN A 185 1.14 4.31 -31.87
N ARG A 186 2.11 4.79 -32.66
CA ARG A 186 2.53 6.21 -32.78
C ARG A 186 1.40 7.11 -32.31
N ARG A 187 1.61 7.77 -31.16
CA ARG A 187 0.68 8.69 -30.50
C ARG A 187 -0.17 9.43 -31.53
N ARG A 188 -1.31 8.83 -31.90
CA ARG A 188 -2.36 9.53 -32.60
C ARG A 188 -3.06 10.23 -31.46
N ARG A 189 -2.88 11.54 -31.40
CA ARG A 189 -3.57 12.44 -30.46
C ARG A 189 -5.06 12.33 -30.77
N VAL A 190 -5.68 11.30 -30.24
CA VAL A 190 -7.11 11.01 -30.25
C VAL A 190 -7.43 10.91 -28.76
N GLY A 191 -8.37 11.74 -28.31
CA GLY A 191 -8.64 11.99 -26.90
C GLY A 191 -8.79 10.71 -26.06
N ASN A 192 -8.43 10.85 -24.79
CA ASN A 192 -8.75 9.96 -23.68
C ASN A 192 -8.39 8.47 -23.87
N SER A 193 -7.15 8.11 -23.56
CA SER A 193 -6.83 6.97 -22.66
C SER A 193 -5.32 6.74 -22.56
N THR A 194 -4.61 7.70 -21.96
CA THR A 194 -3.52 7.35 -21.06
C THR A 194 -4.10 7.61 -19.67
N VAL A 195 -4.52 6.57 -18.97
CA VAL A 195 -4.91 6.70 -17.56
C VAL A 195 -3.63 7.08 -16.83
N ALA A 196 -3.36 8.38 -16.71
CA ALA A 196 -2.51 8.88 -15.65
C ALA A 196 -3.20 8.37 -14.39
N LEU A 197 -2.52 7.48 -13.65
CA LEU A 197 -3.06 7.08 -12.36
C LEU A 197 -3.19 8.36 -11.54
N PRO A 198 -4.34 8.61 -10.88
CA PRO A 198 -4.42 9.69 -9.92
C PRO A 198 -3.32 9.48 -8.89
N GLY A 199 -2.56 10.51 -8.55
CA GLY A 199 -1.39 10.33 -7.70
C GLY A 199 -0.32 11.38 -7.86
N GLY A 200 0.55 11.45 -6.86
CA GLY A 200 1.68 12.36 -6.85
C GLY A 200 2.75 11.93 -5.86
N LEU A 201 3.95 12.48 -6.05
CA LEU A 201 5.00 12.46 -5.05
C LEU A 201 4.92 13.73 -4.21
N TYR A 202 4.89 13.55 -2.90
CA TYR A 202 4.75 14.63 -1.94
C TYR A 202 5.92 14.64 -0.98
N LEU A 203 6.25 15.83 -0.46
CA LEU A 203 7.14 16.02 0.68
C LEU A 203 6.26 16.27 1.90
N LEU A 204 6.44 15.47 2.95
CA LEU A 204 5.81 15.73 4.25
C LEU A 204 6.64 16.71 5.09
N LYS A 205 6.02 17.31 6.13
CA LYS A 205 6.74 18.21 7.05
C LYS A 205 7.90 17.53 7.79
N SER A 206 7.82 16.22 8.02
CA SER A 206 8.95 15.44 8.53
C SER A 206 10.15 15.34 7.58
N GLY A 207 9.99 15.73 6.31
CA GLY A 207 10.99 15.53 5.26
C GLY A 207 10.86 14.20 4.51
N MET A 208 9.95 13.31 4.92
CA MET A 208 9.69 12.06 4.21
C MET A 208 9.04 12.35 2.86
N ARG A 209 9.56 11.74 1.79
CA ARG A 209 8.92 11.78 0.46
C ARG A 209 7.91 10.65 0.38
N VAL A 210 6.69 10.88 -0.05
CA VAL A 210 5.65 9.84 -0.09
C VAL A 210 4.94 9.86 -1.42
N SER A 211 4.84 8.71 -2.08
CA SER A 211 3.91 8.56 -3.20
C SER A 211 2.53 8.15 -2.68
N PHE A 212 1.51 8.88 -3.12
CA PHE A 212 0.12 8.52 -2.94
C PHE A 212 -0.47 8.21 -4.31
N GLY A 213 -1.29 7.15 -4.41
CA GLY A 213 -2.06 6.84 -5.62
C GLY A 213 -3.36 7.61 -5.74
N GLU A 214 -3.40 8.80 -5.14
CA GLU A 214 -4.47 9.79 -5.24
C GLU A 214 -3.84 11.19 -5.27
N ASP A 215 -4.49 12.16 -5.92
CA ASP A 215 -4.08 13.57 -5.86
C ASP A 215 -4.54 14.17 -4.52
N LEU A 216 -3.58 14.61 -3.71
CA LEU A 216 -3.82 15.15 -2.36
C LEU A 216 -3.43 16.62 -2.30
N ASP A 217 -4.23 17.42 -1.61
CA ASP A 217 -3.95 18.83 -1.37
C ASP A 217 -2.79 19.03 -0.38
N ILE A 218 -2.03 20.09 -0.59
CA ILE A 218 -1.06 20.60 0.41
C ILE A 218 -1.83 20.93 1.69
N GLY A 219 -1.29 20.55 2.84
CA GLY A 219 -1.94 20.68 4.14
C GLY A 219 -2.76 19.46 4.56
N THR A 220 -2.97 18.48 3.68
CA THR A 220 -3.60 17.21 4.04
C THR A 220 -2.81 16.52 5.16
N LYS A 221 -3.51 16.15 6.23
CA LYS A 221 -2.95 15.40 7.36
C LYS A 221 -2.76 13.95 6.99
N THR A 222 -1.63 13.38 7.37
CA THR A 222 -1.28 11.98 7.13
C THR A 222 -0.79 11.34 8.42
N LYS A 223 -0.85 10.02 8.50
CA LYS A 223 -0.34 9.22 9.61
C LYS A 223 0.89 8.46 9.13
N ARG A 224 2.02 8.69 9.78
CA ARG A 224 3.28 8.00 9.50
C ARG A 224 3.61 7.03 10.63
N ALA A 225 3.90 5.78 10.28
CA ALA A 225 4.35 4.80 11.25
C ALA A 225 5.84 4.97 11.56
N GLU A 226 6.18 5.04 12.84
CA GLU A 226 7.55 5.00 13.35
C GLU A 226 7.67 3.98 14.49
N PRO A 227 8.85 3.36 14.68
CA PRO A 227 9.03 2.48 15.83
C PRO A 227 9.12 3.35 17.09
N ARG A 228 8.42 2.96 18.16
CA ARG A 228 8.57 3.60 19.48
C ARG A 228 10.01 3.64 19.96
N ASN A 229 10.77 2.62 19.59
CA ASN A 229 12.18 2.51 19.91
C ASN A 229 12.94 1.94 18.71
N ALA A 230 13.62 2.83 17.98
CA ALA A 230 14.42 2.48 16.81
C ALA A 230 15.60 1.54 17.10
N THR A 231 15.97 1.36 18.37
CA THR A 231 17.01 0.39 18.78
C THR A 231 16.42 -0.99 18.97
N LEU A 232 15.24 -1.10 19.59
CA LEU A 232 14.51 -2.37 19.72
C LEU A 232 14.04 -2.87 18.36
N ALA A 233 13.59 -1.97 17.48
CA ALA A 233 13.24 -2.31 16.10
C ALA A 233 14.39 -3.05 15.39
N ARG A 234 15.59 -2.46 15.45
CA ARG A 234 16.80 -3.06 14.85
C ARG A 234 17.22 -4.39 15.49
N ARG A 235 17.05 -4.56 16.80
CA ARG A 235 17.41 -5.82 17.50
C ARG A 235 16.42 -6.96 17.21
N ALA A 236 15.13 -6.64 17.13
CA ALA A 236 14.11 -7.59 16.70
C ALA A 236 14.36 -8.02 15.25
N GLU A 237 14.83 -7.11 14.40
CA GLU A 237 15.22 -7.39 13.01
C GLU A 237 16.44 -8.31 12.90
N ASP A 238 17.45 -8.14 13.75
CA ASP A 238 18.63 -9.02 13.83
C ASP A 238 18.31 -10.42 14.41
N GLY A 239 17.05 -10.67 14.79
CA GLY A 239 16.63 -11.93 15.44
C GLY A 239 17.24 -12.13 16.83
N LEU A 240 17.67 -11.03 17.46
CA LEU A 240 18.33 -11.05 18.76
C LEU A 240 17.34 -10.98 19.93
N GLU A 241 16.11 -10.48 19.70
CA GLU A 241 15.07 -10.34 20.72
C GLU A 241 13.67 -10.66 20.12
N ASP A 242 12.89 -11.52 20.79
CA ASP A 242 11.48 -11.83 20.46
C ASP A 242 10.50 -10.75 20.99
N GLU A 243 10.93 -9.48 21.08
CA GLU A 243 10.09 -8.41 21.65
C GLU A 243 9.14 -7.78 20.61
N ASP A 244 7.88 -7.59 21.01
CA ASP A 244 6.86 -6.90 20.22
C ASP A 244 7.24 -5.42 20.01
N VAL A 245 7.87 -5.10 18.89
CA VAL A 245 8.16 -3.72 18.49
C VAL A 245 6.85 -2.96 18.31
N HIS A 246 6.58 -2.03 19.21
CA HIS A 246 5.39 -1.18 19.12
C HIS A 246 5.62 -0.04 18.14
N TRP A 247 4.69 0.13 17.21
CA TRP A 247 4.70 1.19 16.20
C TRP A 247 3.78 2.32 16.62
N ASP A 248 4.31 3.53 16.70
CA ASP A 248 3.52 4.73 16.93
C ASP A 248 3.17 5.40 15.60
N PHE A 249 1.99 6.02 15.58
CA PHE A 249 1.58 6.88 14.49
C PHE A 249 1.77 8.34 14.88
N HIS A 250 2.63 9.01 14.12
CA HIS A 250 2.82 10.44 14.21
C HIS A 250 1.96 11.12 13.16
N ASP A 251 1.26 12.17 13.58
CA ASP A 251 0.64 13.10 12.66
C ASP A 251 1.71 13.82 11.85
N ASP A 252 1.50 13.86 10.54
CA ASP A 252 2.32 14.58 9.60
C ASP A 252 1.42 15.29 8.60
N GLU A 253 1.99 16.07 7.69
CA GLU A 253 1.25 16.91 6.78
C GLU A 253 1.99 17.06 5.46
N ILE A 254 1.25 17.04 4.35
CA ILE A 254 1.81 17.34 3.03
C ILE A 254 2.26 18.81 3.01
N ALA A 255 3.57 19.01 2.86
CA ALA A 255 4.18 20.33 2.79
C ALA A 255 4.33 20.81 1.34
N ALA A 256 4.58 19.90 0.40
CA ALA A 256 4.74 20.22 -1.02
C ALA A 256 4.43 19.01 -1.92
N ARG A 257 4.04 19.29 -3.16
CA ARG A 257 4.08 18.33 -4.28
C ARG A 257 5.43 18.43 -4.98
N LEU A 258 5.98 17.31 -5.45
CA LEU A 258 7.34 17.19 -5.98
C LEU A 258 7.42 16.83 -7.47
N ASP A 259 6.29 16.55 -8.13
CA ASP A 259 6.19 16.20 -9.55
C ASP A 259 5.26 17.13 -10.34
#